data_AF-A0A964EX02-F1
#
_entry.id   AF-A0A964EX02-F1
#
_cell.length_a   1.000
_cell.length_b   1.000
_cell.length_c   1.000
_cell.angle_alpha   90.00
_cell.angle_beta   90.00
_cell.angle_gamma   90.00
#
_symmetry.space_group_name_H-M   'P 1'
#
loop_
_entity.id
_entity.type
_entity.pdbx_description
1 polymer ?
#
loop_
_entity_poly.entity_id
_entity_poly.type
_entity_poly.pdbx_seq_one_letter_code
_entity_poly.pdbx_strand_id
1 'polypeptide(L)'
;MPRVVQLHITVRPEGGWRLTLGQIGARPVEGVLATDAVEALQSRLSALLEPPVVVHERSLAKVSRREQDVGGVLAEAIQRADLGTPWGRLIGVDGPVFVAVASDAPAVSRLPWELMAVSTRGPSLEEETGGLVVRLGHGRQARPQPPAERLRVLSWCPTPDDGDCQRVLRGMEAPTALHLGATPPVLEAGEAALLCLTCHGQQVAEGLLIDLGDAQAAPGTVSGLLAGLLPQVAAVVLAVCEGGAPTARQLEDLAERLLRAGAPAVICAARPLRPEAAGAFVQAFSGALARGERLPGAVRLGRQAVRALLQPHPDARPHTLQLRVADLGVLEQDPPIHRHWRPEGWPPVDPALGALLGRMAREAEARAHGWVGLEHLWLCLEAKDGGPLSRRMLQNLGVMSTILQNALFMGISEGHAATEGLRASPRLRALGGRLGPGADLDALWRVLADDPRHGLNLFVEQPLALLAAWDPDGSNPSRDRSRSLHPWGEGGPARGLEVLWGPEDGRVLALTPSQVLGRWHRDPKADVFLYADTASQDGNLSRAALQWLGDGRVALLAKHTRVLSGPAQAGAVAFGAVERRGAVDLALGDVVMLTRGTWVRGVPDAP
;
A
#
# COMPACT_ATOMS: atom_id res chain seq x y z
N MET A 1 -7.20 -3.60 -7.52
CA MET A 1 -6.43 -2.49 -8.15
C MET A 1 -7.29 -1.25 -8.12
N PRO A 2 -6.72 -0.06 -7.89
CA PRO A 2 -7.48 1.19 -7.95
C PRO A 2 -8.10 1.35 -9.35
N ARG A 3 -9.30 1.93 -9.41
CA ARG A 3 -9.98 2.16 -10.68
C ARG A 3 -9.75 3.60 -11.12
N VAL A 4 -9.24 3.79 -12.33
CA VAL A 4 -9.10 5.11 -12.95
C VAL A 4 -10.26 5.39 -13.91
N VAL A 5 -10.99 6.46 -13.64
CA VAL A 5 -12.12 6.96 -14.42
C VAL A 5 -11.73 8.30 -15.04
N GLN A 6 -11.96 8.46 -16.34
CA GLN A 6 -11.74 9.71 -17.04
C GLN A 6 -13.07 10.45 -17.21
N LEU A 7 -13.08 11.73 -16.82
CA LEU A 7 -14.15 12.68 -17.05
C LEU A 7 -13.59 13.82 -17.92
N HIS A 8 -13.94 13.84 -19.19
CA HIS A 8 -13.51 14.89 -20.10
C HIS A 8 -14.68 15.83 -20.42
N ILE A 9 -14.46 17.13 -20.28
CA ILE A 9 -15.49 18.16 -20.39
C ILE A 9 -15.07 19.18 -21.46
N THR A 10 -15.89 19.33 -22.49
CA THR A 10 -15.68 20.28 -23.58
C THR A 10 -16.83 21.27 -23.63
N VAL A 11 -16.53 22.55 -23.86
CA VAL A 11 -17.56 23.57 -24.06
C VAL A 11 -18.04 23.51 -25.50
N ARG A 12 -19.36 23.42 -25.70
CA ARG A 12 -19.94 23.31 -27.04
C ARG A 12 -20.02 24.71 -27.71
N PRO A 13 -19.92 24.80 -29.05
CA PRO A 13 -20.02 26.08 -29.77
C PRO A 13 -21.30 26.88 -29.48
N GLU A 14 -22.42 26.18 -29.30
CA GLU A 14 -23.76 26.69 -28.98
C GLU A 14 -23.96 27.00 -27.48
N GLY A 15 -22.91 26.83 -26.67
CA GLY A 15 -22.97 26.89 -25.21
C GLY A 15 -23.32 25.52 -24.58
N GLY A 16 -23.19 25.47 -23.26
CA GLY A 16 -23.32 24.20 -22.52
C GLY A 16 -22.04 23.35 -22.57
N TRP A 17 -22.11 22.17 -21.95
CA TRP A 17 -20.98 21.24 -21.85
C TRP A 17 -21.30 19.89 -22.50
N ARG A 18 -20.32 19.29 -23.17
CA ARG A 18 -20.30 17.86 -23.49
C ARG A 18 -19.36 17.18 -22.50
N LEU A 19 -19.87 16.16 -21.83
CA LEU A 19 -19.14 15.37 -20.84
C LEU A 19 -18.96 13.95 -21.40
N THR A 20 -17.73 13.43 -21.38
CA THR A 20 -17.47 12.01 -21.65
C THR A 20 -16.90 11.36 -20.42
N LEU A 21 -17.44 10.19 -20.08
CA LEU A 21 -17.14 9.45 -18.85
C LEU A 21 -16.82 7.99 -19.19
N GLY A 22 -15.65 7.50 -18.79
CA GLY A 22 -15.27 6.12 -19.07
C GLY A 22 -14.08 5.65 -18.24
N GLN A 23 -13.91 4.33 -18.14
CA GLN A 23 -12.68 3.75 -17.63
C GLN A 23 -11.62 3.71 -18.75
N ILE A 24 -10.34 3.80 -18.40
CA ILE A 24 -9.25 3.63 -19.36
C ILE A 24 -9.40 2.29 -20.11
N GLY A 25 -9.31 2.34 -21.44
CA GLY A 25 -9.46 1.16 -22.30
C GLY A 25 -10.91 0.72 -22.55
N ALA A 26 -11.90 1.37 -21.92
CA ALA A 26 -13.32 1.13 -22.19
C ALA A 26 -13.91 2.21 -23.12
N ARG A 27 -15.02 1.88 -23.80
CA ARG A 27 -15.77 2.86 -24.58
C ARG A 27 -16.41 3.88 -23.62
N PRO A 28 -16.12 5.19 -23.74
CA PRO A 28 -16.73 6.19 -22.87
C PRO A 28 -18.22 6.37 -23.20
N VAL A 29 -18.99 6.76 -22.18
CA VAL A 29 -20.37 7.22 -22.30
C VAL A 29 -20.36 8.73 -22.42
N GLU A 30 -21.15 9.27 -23.34
CA GLU A 30 -21.28 10.71 -23.54
C GLU A 30 -22.59 11.22 -22.94
N GLY A 31 -22.53 12.41 -22.38
CA GLY A 31 -23.64 13.17 -21.83
C GLY A 31 -23.52 14.64 -22.18
N VAL A 32 -24.64 15.36 -22.16
CA VAL A 32 -24.68 16.77 -22.56
C VAL A 32 -25.43 17.59 -21.52
N LEU A 33 -24.80 18.67 -21.07
CA LEU A 33 -25.42 19.67 -20.19
C LEU A 33 -25.78 20.90 -21.02
N ALA A 34 -27.05 21.26 -21.04
CA ALA A 34 -27.55 22.43 -21.78
C ALA A 34 -27.00 23.75 -21.23
N THR A 35 -27.01 24.80 -22.06
CA THR A 35 -26.45 26.13 -21.73
C THR A 35 -27.07 26.73 -20.46
N ASP A 36 -28.40 26.69 -20.34
CA ASP A 36 -29.15 27.17 -19.18
C ASP A 36 -28.79 26.40 -17.90
N ALA A 37 -28.58 25.08 -18.01
CA ALA A 37 -28.16 24.25 -16.90
C ALA A 37 -26.71 24.57 -16.46
N VAL A 38 -25.81 24.84 -17.40
CA VAL A 38 -24.43 25.28 -17.11
C VAL A 38 -24.44 26.64 -16.42
N GLU A 39 -25.20 27.61 -16.92
CA GLU A 39 -25.31 28.95 -16.31
C GLU A 39 -25.86 28.88 -14.88
N ALA A 40 -26.94 28.10 -14.67
CA ALA A 40 -27.51 27.88 -13.35
C ALA A 40 -26.52 27.22 -12.38
N LEU A 41 -25.75 26.25 -12.88
CA LEU A 41 -24.72 25.57 -12.11
C LEU A 41 -23.56 26.51 -11.74
N GLN A 42 -23.05 27.28 -12.71
CA GLN A 42 -21.98 28.24 -12.48
C GLN A 42 -22.42 29.33 -11.50
N SER A 43 -23.64 29.85 -11.62
CA SER A 43 -24.20 30.82 -10.68
C SER A 43 -24.25 30.27 -9.24
N ARG A 44 -24.71 29.03 -9.07
CA ARG A 44 -24.72 28.36 -7.75
C ARG A 44 -23.32 28.12 -7.21
N LEU A 45 -22.37 27.68 -8.04
CA LEU A 45 -20.98 27.49 -7.62
C LEU A 45 -20.35 28.81 -7.20
N SER A 46 -20.54 29.90 -7.97
CA SER A 46 -20.06 31.22 -7.60
C SER A 46 -20.64 31.68 -6.25
N ALA A 47 -21.96 31.56 -6.06
CA ALA A 47 -22.62 31.89 -4.80
C ALA A 47 -22.13 31.02 -3.63
N LEU A 48 -21.74 29.77 -3.87
CA LEU A 48 -21.16 28.89 -2.85
C LEU A 48 -19.65 29.12 -2.62
N LEU A 49 -18.96 29.82 -3.51
CA LEU A 49 -17.53 30.11 -3.38
C LEU A 49 -17.25 31.54 -2.90
N GLU A 50 -18.23 32.45 -2.99
CA GLU A 50 -18.12 33.86 -2.61
C GLU A 50 -19.09 34.28 -1.48
N PRO A 51 -18.65 34.98 -0.42
CA PRO A 51 -17.26 35.25 -0.07
C PRO A 51 -16.53 33.94 0.29
N PRO A 52 -15.18 33.94 0.31
CA PRO A 52 -14.39 32.75 0.61
C PRO A 52 -14.89 32.03 1.87
N VAL A 53 -14.91 30.70 1.83
CA VAL A 53 -15.45 29.90 2.94
C VAL A 53 -14.54 30.01 4.16
N VAL A 54 -14.90 30.88 5.09
CA VAL A 54 -14.34 30.88 6.45
C VAL A 54 -15.09 29.84 7.26
N VAL A 55 -14.39 28.85 7.80
CA VAL A 55 -15.01 27.73 8.52
C VAL A 55 -15.00 28.01 10.02
N HIS A 56 -16.15 27.85 10.69
CA HIS A 56 -16.22 27.95 12.15
C HIS A 56 -15.47 26.81 12.84
N GLU A 57 -14.86 27.10 14.00
CA GLU A 57 -13.93 26.21 14.70
C GLU A 57 -14.43 24.76 14.93
N ARG A 58 -15.72 24.61 15.20
CA ARG A 58 -16.35 23.31 15.50
C ARG A 58 -16.48 22.38 14.28
N SER A 59 -16.27 22.88 13.06
CA SER A 59 -16.42 22.11 11.82
C SER A 59 -15.09 21.86 11.09
N LEU A 60 -13.97 22.25 11.68
CA LEU A 60 -12.68 22.28 10.99
C LEU A 60 -12.10 20.91 10.66
N ALA A 61 -12.47 19.87 11.42
CA ALA A 61 -12.00 18.50 11.20
C ALA A 61 -12.70 17.78 10.03
N LYS A 62 -13.76 18.38 9.46
CA LYS A 62 -14.58 17.79 8.38
C LYS A 62 -14.68 18.74 7.20
N VAL A 63 -15.11 18.23 6.05
CA VAL A 63 -15.57 19.07 4.94
C VAL A 63 -16.75 19.91 5.45
N SER A 64 -16.67 21.23 5.24
CA SER A 64 -17.74 22.14 5.65
C SER A 64 -19.00 21.86 4.85
N ARG A 65 -20.19 22.18 5.40
CA ARG A 65 -21.46 22.02 4.67
C ARG A 65 -21.43 22.72 3.31
N ARG A 66 -20.81 23.90 3.23
CA ARG A 66 -20.70 24.67 1.99
C ARG A 66 -19.82 23.97 0.95
N GLU A 67 -18.72 23.34 1.36
CA GLU A 67 -17.91 22.52 0.46
C GLU A 67 -18.63 21.22 0.04
N GLN A 68 -19.42 20.61 0.92
CA GLN A 68 -20.29 19.49 0.56
C GLN A 68 -21.33 19.92 -0.48
N ASP A 69 -21.93 21.10 -0.31
CA ASP A 69 -22.89 21.66 -1.27
C ASP A 69 -22.22 21.92 -2.62
N VAL A 70 -20.97 22.42 -2.66
CA VAL A 70 -20.17 22.54 -3.89
C VAL A 70 -19.98 21.18 -4.55
N GLY A 71 -19.59 20.16 -3.78
CA GLY A 71 -19.46 18.79 -4.26
C GLY A 71 -20.75 18.22 -4.84
N GLY A 72 -21.88 18.49 -4.17
CA GLY A 72 -23.21 18.09 -4.62
C GLY A 72 -23.63 18.78 -5.93
N VAL A 73 -23.29 20.06 -6.11
CA VAL A 73 -23.51 20.78 -7.37
C VAL A 73 -22.68 20.19 -8.51
N LEU A 74 -21.42 19.81 -8.26
CA LEU A 74 -20.59 19.14 -9.27
C LEU A 74 -21.15 17.76 -9.64
N ALA A 75 -21.62 16.98 -8.65
CA ALA A 75 -22.30 15.71 -8.90
C ALA A 75 -23.62 15.89 -9.67
N GLU A 76 -24.34 16.98 -9.44
CA GLU A 76 -25.55 17.34 -10.18
C GLU A 76 -25.26 17.59 -11.67
N ALA A 77 -24.09 18.16 -12.02
CA ALA A 77 -23.65 18.32 -13.41
C ALA A 77 -23.63 16.98 -14.15
N ILE A 78 -23.07 15.95 -13.50
CA ILE A 78 -22.98 14.58 -14.04
C ILE A 78 -24.37 13.98 -14.19
N GLN A 79 -25.25 14.16 -13.20
CA GLN A 79 -26.62 13.64 -13.25
C GLN A 79 -27.45 14.30 -14.35
N ARG A 80 -27.40 15.62 -14.47
CA ARG A 80 -28.15 16.38 -15.49
C ARG A 80 -27.64 16.16 -16.91
N ALA A 81 -26.40 15.68 -17.07
CA ALA A 81 -25.86 15.24 -18.35
C ALA A 81 -26.25 13.80 -18.70
N ASP A 82 -27.20 13.18 -18.00
CA ASP A 82 -27.61 11.77 -18.15
C ASP A 82 -26.48 10.74 -17.87
N LEU A 83 -25.44 11.16 -17.13
CA LEU A 83 -24.31 10.30 -16.75
C LEU A 83 -24.44 9.73 -15.33
N GLY A 84 -25.56 9.95 -14.64
CA GLY A 84 -25.75 9.51 -13.24
C GLY A 84 -25.65 7.98 -13.05
N THR A 85 -26.28 7.19 -13.93
CA THR A 85 -26.20 5.72 -13.87
C THR A 85 -24.80 5.19 -14.22
N PRO A 86 -24.16 5.61 -15.34
CA PRO A 86 -22.76 5.27 -15.61
C PRO A 86 -21.82 5.65 -14.46
N TRP A 87 -21.96 6.85 -13.90
CA TRP A 87 -21.19 7.33 -12.76
C TRP A 87 -21.33 6.39 -11.56
N GLY A 88 -22.56 6.10 -11.12
CA GLY A 88 -22.81 5.22 -9.98
C GLY A 88 -22.20 3.82 -10.15
N ARG A 89 -22.19 3.26 -11.36
CA ARG A 89 -21.54 1.95 -11.64
C ARG A 89 -20.01 2.03 -11.57
N LEU A 90 -19.44 3.15 -12.02
CA LEU A 90 -17.99 3.33 -12.03
C LEU A 90 -17.45 3.55 -10.62
N ILE A 91 -18.15 4.34 -9.80
CA ILE A 91 -17.72 4.69 -8.45
C ILE A 91 -18.20 3.71 -7.36
N GLY A 92 -19.30 2.97 -7.58
CA GLY A 92 -19.91 2.08 -6.60
C GLY A 92 -19.23 0.72 -6.47
N VAL A 93 -17.90 0.68 -6.58
CA VAL A 93 -17.11 -0.54 -6.45
C VAL A 93 -16.22 -0.49 -5.22
N ASP A 94 -15.86 -1.68 -4.73
CA ASP A 94 -14.98 -1.79 -3.58
C ASP A 94 -13.58 -1.23 -3.89
N GLY A 95 -13.15 -0.28 -3.06
CA GLY A 95 -11.81 0.31 -3.11
C GLY A 95 -11.75 1.74 -3.68
N PRO A 96 -10.54 2.32 -3.75
CA PRO A 96 -10.35 3.69 -4.16
C PRO A 96 -10.59 3.90 -5.65
N VAL A 97 -11.29 4.99 -5.97
CA VAL A 97 -11.59 5.42 -7.34
C VAL A 97 -10.88 6.74 -7.63
N PHE A 98 -10.08 6.77 -8.69
CA PHE A 98 -9.39 7.97 -9.14
C PHE A 98 -10.12 8.56 -10.34
N VAL A 99 -10.52 9.82 -10.24
CA VAL A 99 -11.25 10.51 -11.33
C VAL A 99 -10.34 11.55 -11.94
N ALA A 100 -9.92 11.30 -13.17
CA ALA A 100 -9.12 12.21 -13.96
C ALA A 100 -10.01 13.16 -14.75
N VAL A 101 -9.99 14.44 -14.36
CA VAL A 101 -10.75 15.50 -15.00
C VAL A 101 -9.88 16.18 -16.06
N ALA A 102 -10.39 16.24 -17.28
CA ALA A 102 -9.80 16.99 -18.39
C ALA A 102 -10.78 18.04 -18.87
N SER A 103 -10.30 19.24 -19.19
CA SER A 103 -11.09 20.24 -19.91
C SER A 103 -10.19 21.20 -20.67
N ASP A 104 -10.60 21.56 -21.89
CA ASP A 104 -10.00 22.59 -22.72
C ASP A 104 -10.46 24.01 -22.33
N ALA A 105 -11.56 24.13 -21.57
CA ALA A 105 -12.16 25.39 -21.19
C ALA A 105 -11.63 25.90 -19.83
N PRO A 106 -10.96 27.08 -19.77
CA PRO A 106 -10.41 27.63 -18.54
C PRO A 106 -11.43 27.82 -17.41
N ALA A 107 -12.68 28.15 -17.74
CA ALA A 107 -13.74 28.32 -16.73
C ALA A 107 -14.10 27.00 -16.05
N VAL A 108 -14.11 25.89 -16.79
CA VAL A 108 -14.41 24.55 -16.29
C VAL A 108 -13.21 23.97 -15.54
N SER A 109 -12.00 24.18 -16.07
CA SER A 109 -10.77 23.72 -15.42
C SER A 109 -10.52 24.43 -14.09
N ARG A 110 -11.04 25.62 -13.84
CA ARG A 110 -10.91 26.31 -12.53
C ARG A 110 -11.90 25.85 -11.45
N LEU A 111 -12.91 25.05 -11.79
CA LEU A 111 -13.87 24.56 -10.80
C LEU A 111 -13.18 23.64 -9.79
N PRO A 112 -13.61 23.62 -8.51
CA PRO A 112 -12.98 22.85 -7.44
C PRO A 112 -13.39 21.37 -7.51
N TRP A 113 -13.03 20.69 -8.59
CA TRP A 113 -13.35 19.28 -8.84
C TRP A 113 -12.90 18.36 -7.70
N GLU A 114 -11.89 18.75 -6.93
CA GLU A 114 -11.41 18.08 -5.72
C GLU A 114 -12.51 17.90 -4.64
N LEU A 115 -13.58 18.69 -4.69
CA LEU A 115 -14.73 18.58 -3.79
C LEU A 115 -15.85 17.66 -4.32
N MET A 116 -15.71 17.11 -5.54
CA MET A 116 -16.75 16.32 -6.19
C MET A 116 -17.29 15.21 -5.28
N ALA A 117 -18.62 15.18 -5.12
CA ALA A 117 -19.31 14.21 -4.29
C ALA A 117 -19.68 12.94 -5.07
N VAL A 118 -19.84 11.83 -4.34
CA VAL A 118 -20.31 10.56 -4.93
C VAL A 118 -21.75 10.67 -5.45
N SER A 119 -22.56 11.51 -4.81
CA SER A 119 -23.92 11.85 -5.22
C SER A 119 -24.25 13.29 -4.81
N THR A 120 -25.39 13.83 -5.25
CA THR A 120 -25.82 15.21 -4.97
C THR A 120 -26.00 15.53 -3.48
N ARG A 121 -26.12 14.52 -2.62
CA ARG A 121 -26.20 14.66 -1.15
C ARG A 121 -25.18 13.79 -0.42
N GLY A 122 -24.28 13.16 -1.16
CA GLY A 122 -23.30 12.24 -0.62
C GLY A 122 -22.05 12.97 -0.11
N PRO A 123 -21.19 12.27 0.62
CA PRO A 123 -19.85 12.76 0.95
C PRO A 123 -18.98 12.96 -0.30
N SER A 124 -17.85 13.63 -0.11
CA SER A 124 -16.85 13.78 -1.17
C SER A 124 -16.30 12.42 -1.60
N LEU A 125 -15.83 12.32 -2.85
CA LEU A 125 -15.19 11.09 -3.36
C LEU A 125 -14.03 10.63 -2.47
N GLU A 126 -13.23 11.58 -1.98
CA GLU A 126 -12.07 11.31 -1.11
C GLU A 126 -12.48 10.74 0.26
N GLU A 127 -13.63 11.17 0.80
CA GLU A 127 -14.15 10.68 2.08
C GLU A 127 -14.84 9.31 1.99
N GLU A 128 -15.63 9.07 0.93
CA GLU A 128 -16.41 7.82 0.80
C GLU A 128 -15.55 6.63 0.38
N THR A 129 -14.77 6.80 -0.68
CA THR A 129 -14.08 5.68 -1.34
C THR A 129 -12.58 5.64 -1.03
N GLY A 130 -12.06 6.67 -0.34
CA GLY A 130 -10.63 6.95 -0.30
C GLY A 130 -10.06 7.32 -1.68
N GLY A 131 -10.93 7.65 -2.63
CA GLY A 131 -10.61 8.05 -3.99
C GLY A 131 -9.95 9.43 -4.07
N LEU A 132 -9.63 9.85 -5.29
CA LEU A 132 -8.97 11.13 -5.53
C LEU A 132 -9.39 11.71 -6.87
N VAL A 133 -9.60 13.01 -6.92
CA VAL A 133 -9.73 13.74 -8.18
C VAL A 133 -8.35 14.24 -8.60
N VAL A 134 -7.99 13.96 -9.84
CA VAL A 134 -6.74 14.40 -10.48
C VAL A 134 -7.08 15.17 -11.75
N ARG A 135 -6.15 16.01 -12.20
CA ARG A 135 -6.32 16.80 -13.42
C ARG A 135 -5.37 16.29 -14.49
N LEU A 136 -5.90 16.04 -15.68
CA LEU A 136 -5.09 15.64 -16.82
C LEU A 136 -4.58 16.91 -17.51
N GLY A 137 -3.27 17.11 -17.47
CA GLY A 137 -2.57 18.18 -18.19
C GLY A 137 -1.92 17.66 -19.48
N HIS A 138 -1.39 18.57 -20.28
CA HIS A 138 -0.61 18.25 -21.46
C HIS A 138 0.84 18.01 -21.03
N GLY A 139 1.35 16.82 -21.30
CA GLY A 139 2.74 16.51 -21.02
C GLY A 139 3.21 15.28 -21.76
N ARG A 140 4.46 14.88 -21.49
CA ARG A 140 5.01 13.64 -22.04
C ARG A 140 4.45 12.45 -21.26
N GLN A 141 4.30 11.32 -21.93
CA GLN A 141 4.00 10.07 -21.26
C GLN A 141 5.06 9.80 -20.18
N ALA A 142 4.61 9.60 -18.95
CA ALA A 142 5.50 9.31 -17.84
C ALA A 142 6.22 7.98 -18.10
N ARG A 143 7.54 7.98 -17.90
CA ARG A 143 8.31 6.74 -17.90
C ARG A 143 8.14 6.07 -16.54
N PRO A 144 7.92 4.75 -16.47
CA PRO A 144 7.99 4.02 -15.21
C PRO A 144 9.35 4.29 -14.56
N GLN A 145 9.34 4.70 -13.30
CA GLN A 145 10.57 4.85 -12.54
C GLN A 145 11.02 3.49 -12.00
N PRO A 146 12.34 3.21 -11.99
CA PRO A 146 12.82 2.03 -11.29
C PRO A 146 12.47 2.14 -9.80
N PRO A 147 12.22 1.00 -9.13
CA PRO A 147 12.08 0.97 -7.68
C PRO A 147 13.25 1.67 -6.99
N ALA A 148 12.96 2.58 -6.06
CA ALA A 148 13.97 3.19 -5.21
C ALA A 148 13.84 2.71 -3.76
N GLU A 149 14.95 2.68 -3.03
CA GLU A 149 14.97 2.36 -1.60
C GLU A 149 14.86 3.63 -0.74
N ARG A 150 15.21 4.79 -1.31
CA ARG A 150 15.30 6.06 -0.59
C ARG A 150 14.66 7.20 -1.37
N LEU A 151 13.92 8.04 -0.64
CA LEU A 151 13.39 9.28 -1.17
C LEU A 151 14.35 10.42 -0.85
N ARG A 152 14.84 11.07 -1.89
CA ARG A 152 15.59 12.31 -1.80
C ARG A 152 14.66 13.47 -2.08
N VAL A 153 14.57 14.41 -1.15
CA VAL A 153 13.77 15.63 -1.36
C VAL A 153 14.71 16.71 -1.89
N LEU A 154 14.52 17.10 -3.14
CA LEU A 154 15.26 18.20 -3.76
C LEU A 154 14.43 19.45 -3.62
N SER A 155 15.02 20.53 -3.11
CA SER A 155 14.30 21.79 -2.93
C SER A 155 14.98 22.93 -3.65
N TRP A 156 14.17 23.81 -4.24
CA TRP A 156 14.63 25.07 -4.80
C TRP A 156 13.80 26.21 -4.21
N CYS A 157 14.51 27.18 -3.66
CA CYS A 157 13.93 28.39 -3.10
C CYS A 157 14.86 29.57 -3.44
N PRO A 158 14.41 30.57 -4.20
CA PRO A 158 15.24 31.71 -4.59
C PRO A 158 15.46 32.70 -3.44
N THR A 159 14.61 32.64 -2.41
CA THR A 159 14.61 33.53 -1.24
C THR A 159 14.57 32.71 0.06
N PRO A 160 15.59 31.87 0.34
CA PRO A 160 15.57 30.96 1.49
C PRO A 160 15.56 31.68 2.84
N ASP A 161 15.93 32.97 2.87
CA ASP A 161 15.93 33.80 4.08
C ASP A 161 14.55 34.42 4.40
N ASP A 162 13.58 34.29 3.49
CA ASP A 162 12.21 34.77 3.69
C ASP A 162 11.45 33.91 4.73
N GLY A 163 10.78 34.56 5.68
CA GLY A 163 10.14 33.87 6.81
C GLY A 163 9.00 32.92 6.42
N ASP A 164 8.30 33.17 5.30
CA ASP A 164 7.26 32.28 4.79
C ASP A 164 7.90 31.07 4.11
N CYS A 165 8.92 31.31 3.28
CA CYS A 165 9.69 30.26 2.63
C CYS A 165 10.36 29.34 3.67
N GLN A 166 10.98 29.90 4.71
CA GLN A 166 11.56 29.11 5.81
C GLN A 166 10.54 28.24 6.52
N ARG A 167 9.30 28.71 6.73
CA ARG A 167 8.24 27.89 7.34
C ARG A 167 7.92 26.66 6.49
N VAL A 168 7.84 26.81 5.18
CA VAL A 168 7.63 25.68 4.26
C VAL A 168 8.86 24.77 4.23
N LEU A 169 10.07 25.34 4.12
CA LEU A 169 11.34 24.60 4.13
C LEU A 169 11.52 23.78 5.41
N ARG A 170 11.15 24.30 6.59
CA ARG A 170 11.17 23.55 7.86
C ARG A 170 10.22 22.35 7.85
N GLY A 171 9.07 22.48 7.19
CA GLY A 171 8.18 21.35 6.95
C GLY A 171 8.81 20.26 6.07
N MET A 172 9.83 20.60 5.28
CA MET A 172 10.59 19.69 4.42
C MET A 172 11.81 19.07 5.09
N GLU A 173 12.17 19.44 6.33
CA GLU A 173 13.32 18.93 7.10
C GLU A 173 13.15 17.45 7.51
N ALA A 174 12.75 16.57 6.59
CA ALA A 174 13.21 15.20 6.62
C ALA A 174 14.75 15.21 6.43
N PRO A 175 15.51 14.32 7.09
CA PRO A 175 16.98 14.26 7.02
C PRO A 175 17.60 14.04 5.62
N THR A 176 16.80 14.05 4.55
CA THR A 176 17.21 13.82 3.14
C THR A 176 16.97 15.02 2.22
N ALA A 177 16.58 16.19 2.75
CA ALA A 177 16.39 17.40 1.94
C ALA A 177 17.73 18.00 1.46
N LEU A 178 17.89 18.14 0.14
CA LEU A 178 19.03 18.81 -0.49
C LEU A 178 18.55 20.08 -1.21
N HIS A 179 19.16 21.22 -0.91
CA HIS A 179 18.95 22.45 -1.67
C HIS A 179 19.69 22.38 -3.02
N LEU A 180 18.97 22.68 -4.10
CA LEU A 180 19.54 22.73 -5.45
C LEU A 180 20.47 23.94 -5.58
N GLY A 181 21.75 23.67 -5.80
CA GLY A 181 22.77 24.66 -6.15
C GLY A 181 22.89 24.89 -7.67
N ALA A 182 24.02 25.44 -8.11
CA ALA A 182 24.29 25.71 -9.53
C ALA A 182 24.57 24.45 -10.37
N THR A 183 24.79 23.31 -9.72
CA THR A 183 25.03 22.01 -10.37
C THR A 183 23.89 21.05 -10.09
N PRO A 184 23.48 20.22 -11.07
CA PRO A 184 22.38 19.29 -10.87
C PRO A 184 22.85 18.18 -9.95
N PRO A 185 22.07 17.80 -8.93
CA PRO A 185 22.41 16.64 -8.12
C PRO A 185 22.37 15.40 -9.02
N VAL A 186 23.40 14.56 -8.89
CA VAL A 186 23.37 13.22 -9.45
C VAL A 186 22.51 12.38 -8.51
N LEU A 187 21.43 11.80 -9.04
CA LEU A 187 20.65 10.78 -8.33
C LEU A 187 21.43 9.46 -8.39
N GLU A 188 21.66 8.86 -7.24
CA GLU A 188 22.32 7.56 -7.18
C GLU A 188 21.37 6.45 -7.64
N ALA A 189 21.93 5.31 -8.05
CA ALA A 189 21.14 4.13 -8.35
C ALA A 189 20.34 3.71 -7.10
N GLY A 190 19.01 3.56 -7.25
CA GLY A 190 18.12 3.23 -6.14
C GLY A 190 17.61 4.45 -5.35
N GLU A 191 17.84 5.67 -5.81
CA GLU A 191 17.17 6.89 -5.30
C GLU A 191 15.97 7.28 -6.17
N ALA A 192 14.88 7.69 -5.53
CA ALA A 192 13.81 8.45 -6.16
C ALA A 192 13.85 9.88 -5.65
N ALA A 193 13.53 10.84 -6.51
CA ALA A 193 13.56 12.25 -6.16
C ALA A 193 12.15 12.84 -6.06
N LEU A 194 11.91 13.66 -5.05
CA LEU A 194 10.78 14.57 -4.97
C LEU A 194 11.31 16.00 -5.14
N LEU A 195 10.83 16.74 -6.14
CA LEU A 195 11.23 18.14 -6.31
C LEU A 195 10.22 19.08 -5.68
N CYS A 196 10.66 19.94 -4.76
CA CYS A 196 9.84 20.95 -4.11
C CYS A 196 10.31 22.35 -4.53
N LEU A 197 9.42 23.12 -5.18
CA LEU A 197 9.69 24.51 -5.56
C LEU A 197 8.93 25.43 -4.59
N THR A 198 9.66 26.28 -3.86
CA THR A 198 9.10 27.16 -2.82
C THR A 198 9.44 28.62 -3.10
N CYS A 199 8.44 29.46 -3.29
CA CYS A 199 8.61 30.90 -3.56
C CYS A 199 7.27 31.65 -3.59
N HIS A 200 7.34 32.97 -3.60
CA HIS A 200 6.19 33.85 -3.79
C HIS A 200 5.72 33.85 -5.26
N GLY A 201 4.40 33.89 -5.50
CA GLY A 201 3.80 33.71 -6.84
C GLY A 201 4.28 34.70 -7.91
N GLN A 202 4.60 35.94 -7.54
CA GLN A 202 5.15 36.94 -8.47
C GLN A 202 6.62 36.70 -8.83
N GLN A 203 7.40 36.06 -7.95
CA GLN A 203 8.85 35.86 -8.15
C GLN A 203 9.16 34.70 -9.11
N VAL A 204 8.27 33.71 -9.22
CA VAL A 204 8.41 32.62 -10.20
C VAL A 204 8.41 33.16 -11.63
N ALA A 205 7.57 34.17 -11.90
CA ALA A 205 7.34 34.73 -13.23
C ALA A 205 8.57 35.32 -13.89
N GLU A 206 9.55 35.74 -13.09
CA GLU A 206 10.73 36.44 -13.59
C GLU A 206 11.99 35.58 -13.53
N GLY A 207 12.10 34.63 -12.59
CA GLY A 207 13.30 33.79 -12.40
C GLY A 207 13.27 32.38 -13.00
N LEU A 208 12.10 31.73 -13.08
CA LEU A 208 11.91 30.34 -13.53
C LEU A 208 11.26 30.26 -14.91
N LEU A 209 10.53 31.30 -15.28
CA LEU A 209 9.45 31.25 -16.26
C LEU A 209 9.87 31.51 -17.71
N ILE A 210 11.15 31.77 -17.98
CA ILE A 210 11.62 32.10 -19.33
C ILE A 210 12.05 30.87 -20.14
N ASP A 211 12.52 29.76 -19.53
CA ASP A 211 13.25 28.73 -20.30
C ASP A 211 12.73 27.27 -20.21
N LEU A 212 11.74 26.94 -19.36
CA LEU A 212 11.27 25.55 -19.23
C LEU A 212 10.43 25.04 -20.43
N GLY A 213 10.11 25.90 -21.40
CA GLY A 213 9.33 25.57 -22.60
C GLY A 213 10.15 25.46 -23.89
N ASP A 214 11.36 26.02 -23.92
CA ASP A 214 12.20 26.05 -25.12
C ASP A 214 13.30 24.99 -25.02
N ALA A 215 13.53 24.26 -26.12
CA ALA A 215 14.52 23.19 -26.23
C ALA A 215 16.00 23.65 -26.07
N GLN A 216 16.22 24.91 -25.68
CA GLN A 216 17.52 25.57 -25.58
C GLN A 216 17.75 26.26 -24.24
N ALA A 217 17.18 25.77 -23.13
CA ALA A 217 17.57 26.25 -21.81
C ALA A 217 19.10 26.19 -21.67
N ALA A 218 19.72 27.35 -21.43
CA ALA A 218 21.18 27.44 -21.43
C ALA A 218 21.77 26.55 -20.31
N PRO A 219 22.82 25.75 -20.58
CA PRO A 219 23.50 24.97 -19.56
C PRO A 219 23.95 25.88 -18.39
N GLY A 220 23.65 25.48 -17.16
CA GLY A 220 23.96 26.26 -15.95
C GLY A 220 22.84 27.20 -15.46
N THR A 221 21.71 27.31 -16.17
CA THR A 221 20.51 27.96 -15.64
C THR A 221 19.66 26.98 -14.83
N VAL A 222 18.83 27.51 -13.91
CA VAL A 222 17.86 26.70 -13.14
C VAL A 222 16.96 25.90 -14.08
N SER A 223 16.52 26.48 -15.19
CA SER A 223 15.70 25.79 -16.19
C SER A 223 16.43 24.61 -16.85
N GLY A 224 17.72 24.78 -17.20
CA GLY A 224 18.54 23.69 -17.73
C GLY A 224 18.77 22.57 -16.71
N LEU A 225 18.99 22.94 -15.44
CA LEU A 225 19.10 21.99 -14.32
C LEU A 225 17.81 21.18 -14.13
N LEU A 226 16.67 21.87 -14.12
CA LEU A 226 15.36 21.26 -13.92
C LEU A 226 14.97 20.37 -15.12
N ALA A 227 15.19 20.80 -16.36
CA ALA A 227 14.81 20.02 -17.54
C ALA A 227 15.40 18.60 -17.57
N GLY A 228 16.65 18.43 -17.12
CA GLY A 228 17.28 17.10 -16.99
C GLY A 228 16.73 16.27 -15.82
N LEU A 229 16.28 16.94 -14.76
CA LEU A 229 15.81 16.32 -13.51
C LEU A 229 14.34 15.91 -13.56
N LEU A 230 13.47 16.69 -14.21
CA LEU A 230 12.01 16.48 -14.19
C LEU A 230 11.56 15.09 -14.67
N PRO A 231 12.18 14.46 -15.69
CA PRO A 231 11.83 13.09 -16.07
C PRO A 231 12.21 12.03 -15.02
N GLN A 232 13.07 12.38 -14.05
CA GLN A 232 13.64 11.48 -13.04
C GLN A 232 13.00 11.63 -11.65
N VAL A 233 12.14 12.65 -11.44
CA VAL A 233 11.47 12.87 -10.15
C VAL A 233 10.14 12.13 -10.09
N ALA A 234 9.78 11.57 -8.94
CA ALA A 234 8.49 10.91 -8.73
C ALA A 234 7.32 11.90 -8.83
N ALA A 235 7.53 13.12 -8.34
CA ALA A 235 6.58 14.22 -8.45
C ALA A 235 7.30 15.57 -8.25
N VAL A 236 6.59 16.64 -8.62
CA VAL A 236 6.95 18.01 -8.27
C VAL A 236 5.88 18.59 -7.34
N VAL A 237 6.28 19.27 -6.27
CA VAL A 237 5.37 20.04 -5.41
C VAL A 237 5.67 21.52 -5.54
N LEU A 238 4.67 22.28 -5.97
CA LEU A 238 4.69 23.73 -6.07
C LEU A 238 4.13 24.34 -4.79
N ALA A 239 5.01 24.64 -3.84
CA ALA A 239 4.72 25.48 -2.69
C ALA A 239 4.79 26.96 -3.11
N VAL A 240 3.98 27.31 -4.11
CA VAL A 240 3.90 28.63 -4.73
C VAL A 240 2.44 29.07 -4.68
N CYS A 241 2.18 30.26 -4.12
CA CYS A 241 0.84 30.83 -4.14
C CYS A 241 0.33 30.91 -5.58
N GLU A 242 -0.85 30.32 -5.84
CA GLU A 242 -1.46 30.29 -7.18
C GLU A 242 -0.61 29.60 -8.26
N GLY A 243 0.34 28.73 -7.90
CA GLY A 243 1.20 28.05 -8.87
C GLY A 243 0.46 27.15 -9.88
N GLY A 244 -0.80 26.81 -9.60
CA GLY A 244 -1.71 26.09 -10.49
C GLY A 244 -2.74 26.98 -11.20
N ALA A 245 -2.59 28.31 -11.19
CA ALA A 245 -3.47 29.23 -11.88
C ALA A 245 -2.66 30.07 -12.90
N PRO A 246 -3.21 30.33 -14.11
CA PRO A 246 -2.57 31.23 -15.05
C PRO A 246 -2.60 32.65 -14.52
N THR A 247 -1.48 33.37 -14.66
CA THR A 247 -1.38 34.79 -14.28
C THR A 247 -1.83 35.68 -15.44
N ALA A 248 -2.16 36.95 -15.17
CA ALA A 248 -2.56 37.90 -16.21
C ALA A 248 -1.51 38.08 -17.32
N ARG A 249 -0.24 37.72 -17.07
CA ARG A 249 0.87 37.84 -18.02
C ARG A 249 1.18 36.53 -18.77
N GLN A 250 0.53 35.41 -18.45
CA GLN A 250 0.92 34.09 -18.94
C GLN A 250 -0.28 33.28 -19.41
N LEU A 251 -0.17 32.73 -20.62
CA LEU A 251 -1.20 31.88 -21.23
C LEU A 251 -1.29 30.49 -20.57
N GLU A 252 -0.20 30.02 -19.95
CA GLU A 252 -0.09 28.70 -19.32
C GLU A 252 0.43 28.83 -17.89
N ASP A 253 -0.14 28.04 -16.97
CA ASP A 253 0.33 27.96 -15.59
C ASP A 253 1.63 27.16 -15.46
N LEU A 254 2.33 27.34 -14.33
CA LEU A 254 3.63 26.72 -14.09
C LEU A 254 3.53 25.18 -14.05
N ALA A 255 2.44 24.64 -13.51
CA ALA A 255 2.24 23.21 -13.40
C ALA A 255 2.20 22.55 -14.78
N GLU A 256 1.48 23.16 -15.74
CA GLU A 256 1.40 22.70 -17.11
C GLU A 256 2.77 22.68 -17.81
N ARG A 257 3.57 23.72 -17.61
CA ARG A 257 4.93 23.80 -18.17
C ARG A 257 5.84 22.69 -17.64
N LEU A 258 5.76 22.39 -16.35
CA LEU A 258 6.54 21.31 -15.73
C LEU A 258 6.14 19.93 -16.27
N LEU A 259 4.84 19.69 -16.49
CA LEU A 259 4.36 18.46 -17.12
C LEU A 259 4.91 18.31 -18.55
N ARG A 260 4.91 19.40 -19.35
CA ARG A 260 5.51 19.41 -20.70
C ARG A 260 7.02 19.20 -20.70
N ALA A 261 7.70 19.77 -19.72
CA ALA A 261 9.13 19.59 -19.51
C ALA A 261 9.50 18.18 -19.04
N GLY A 262 8.52 17.34 -18.71
CA GLY A 262 8.70 15.91 -18.45
C GLY A 262 8.42 15.48 -17.02
N ALA A 263 7.92 16.37 -16.14
CA ALA A 263 7.44 15.96 -14.83
C ALA A 263 6.27 14.97 -14.98
N PRO A 264 6.29 13.80 -14.30
CA PRO A 264 5.18 12.85 -14.38
C PRO A 264 3.93 13.38 -13.67
N ALA A 265 4.12 14.08 -12.56
CA ALA A 265 3.07 14.65 -11.73
C ALA A 265 3.50 15.98 -11.11
N VAL A 266 2.55 16.89 -10.97
CA VAL A 266 2.74 18.19 -10.31
C VAL A 266 1.61 18.42 -9.32
N ILE A 267 1.96 18.70 -8.07
CA ILE A 267 1.04 19.16 -7.05
C ILE A 267 1.13 20.68 -7.00
N CYS A 268 0.00 21.38 -7.09
CA CYS A 268 -0.03 22.84 -7.12
C CYS A 268 -1.24 23.41 -6.40
N ALA A 269 -1.11 24.64 -5.88
CA ALA A 269 -2.23 25.37 -5.31
C ALA A 269 -3.01 26.12 -6.41
N ALA A 270 -4.32 25.91 -6.50
CA ALA A 270 -5.20 26.65 -7.42
C ALA A 270 -5.59 28.05 -6.93
N ARG A 271 -5.30 28.35 -5.67
CA ARG A 271 -5.59 29.59 -4.96
C ARG A 271 -4.40 29.94 -4.05
N PRO A 272 -4.39 31.12 -3.41
CA PRO A 272 -3.40 31.40 -2.37
C PRO A 272 -3.37 30.28 -1.32
N LEU A 273 -2.18 29.92 -0.87
CA LEU A 273 -1.94 28.83 0.07
C LEU A 273 -1.10 29.34 1.22
N ARG A 274 -1.56 29.16 2.46
CA ARG A 274 -0.79 29.57 3.63
C ARG A 274 0.49 28.75 3.79
N PRO A 275 1.60 29.34 4.25
CA PRO A 275 2.85 28.62 4.51
C PRO A 275 2.68 27.42 5.43
N GLU A 276 1.83 27.51 6.47
CA GLU A 276 1.55 26.39 7.38
C GLU A 276 0.88 25.21 6.66
N ALA A 277 -0.11 25.51 5.80
CA ALA A 277 -0.80 24.50 5.02
C ALA A 277 0.14 23.86 3.99
N ALA A 278 0.97 24.67 3.32
CA ALA A 278 2.00 24.16 2.42
C ALA A 278 3.00 23.25 3.16
N GLY A 279 3.54 23.70 4.29
CA GLY A 279 4.48 22.92 5.11
C GLY A 279 3.87 21.60 5.60
N ALA A 280 2.66 21.63 6.17
CA ALA A 280 1.96 20.43 6.63
C ALA A 280 1.67 19.44 5.49
N PHE A 281 1.25 19.95 4.32
CA PHE A 281 1.06 19.13 3.14
C PHE A 281 2.36 18.45 2.72
N VAL A 282 3.43 19.22 2.51
CA VAL A 282 4.70 18.68 1.99
C VAL A 282 5.29 17.67 2.97
N GLN A 283 5.25 17.94 4.27
CA GLN A 283 5.73 17.03 5.31
C GLN A 283 4.99 15.68 5.25
N ALA A 284 3.66 15.71 5.29
CA ALA A 284 2.86 14.48 5.27
C ALA A 284 2.94 13.75 3.93
N PHE A 285 2.96 14.48 2.81
CA PHE A 285 3.09 13.95 1.46
C PHE A 285 4.44 13.24 1.24
N SER A 286 5.55 13.92 1.52
CA SER A 286 6.89 13.36 1.39
C SER A 286 7.13 12.21 2.37
N GLY A 287 6.65 12.33 3.60
CA GLY A 287 6.69 11.25 4.58
C GLY A 287 5.89 10.02 4.15
N ALA A 288 4.74 10.22 3.50
CA ALA A 288 3.95 9.13 2.92
C ALA A 288 4.70 8.43 1.78
N LEU A 289 5.22 9.18 0.80
CA LEU A 289 6.05 8.62 -0.27
C LEU A 289 7.26 7.86 0.29
N ALA A 290 7.93 8.43 1.29
CA ALA A 290 9.08 7.81 1.94
C ALA A 290 8.74 6.49 2.66
N ARG A 291 7.48 6.31 3.11
CA ARG A 291 6.96 5.06 3.68
C ARG A 291 6.48 4.05 2.61
N GLY A 292 6.57 4.40 1.33
CA GLY A 292 6.13 3.54 0.23
C GLY A 292 4.64 3.66 -0.08
N GLU A 293 4.02 4.81 0.22
CA GLU A 293 2.70 5.12 -0.31
C GLU A 293 2.76 5.44 -1.81
N ARG A 294 1.71 5.06 -2.55
CA ARG A 294 1.53 5.49 -3.94
C ARG A 294 1.21 6.97 -4.00
N LEU A 295 1.50 7.60 -5.13
CA LEU A 295 1.28 9.03 -5.33
C LEU A 295 -0.13 9.51 -4.92
N PRO A 296 -1.25 8.88 -5.34
CA PRO A 296 -2.58 9.32 -4.91
C PRO A 296 -2.80 9.21 -3.39
N GLY A 297 -2.29 8.14 -2.77
CA GLY A 297 -2.36 7.93 -1.32
C GLY A 297 -1.58 8.99 -0.56
N ALA A 298 -0.38 9.33 -1.04
CA ALA A 298 0.43 10.40 -0.48
C ALA A 298 -0.24 11.77 -0.58
N VAL A 299 -0.88 12.10 -1.72
CA VAL A 299 -1.63 13.36 -1.87
C VAL A 299 -2.78 13.44 -0.87
N ARG A 300 -3.54 12.35 -0.71
CA ARG A 300 -4.63 12.26 0.28
C ARG A 300 -4.11 12.49 1.70
N LEU A 301 -3.02 11.83 2.09
CA LEU A 301 -2.40 12.03 3.41
C LEU A 301 -1.91 13.47 3.60
N GLY A 302 -1.34 14.08 2.56
CA GLY A 302 -0.99 15.51 2.55
C GLY A 302 -2.20 16.41 2.80
N ARG A 303 -3.32 16.17 2.08
CA ARG A 303 -4.58 16.91 2.26
C ARG A 303 -5.19 16.70 3.65
N GLN A 304 -5.10 15.49 4.19
CA GLN A 304 -5.54 15.19 5.55
C GLN A 304 -4.72 15.95 6.60
N ALA A 305 -3.41 16.09 6.42
CA ALA A 305 -2.56 16.89 7.30
C ALA A 305 -2.95 18.38 7.29
N VAL A 306 -3.24 18.93 6.10
CA VAL A 306 -3.77 20.30 5.97
C VAL A 306 -5.10 20.46 6.70
N ARG A 307 -6.01 19.48 6.55
CA ARG A 307 -7.29 19.46 7.28
C ARG A 307 -7.08 19.42 8.79
N ALA A 308 -6.11 18.65 9.26
CA ALA A 308 -5.78 18.50 10.67
C ALA A 308 -5.17 19.76 11.31
N LEU A 309 -4.71 20.74 10.52
CA LEU A 309 -4.30 22.05 11.04
C LEU A 309 -5.46 22.84 11.65
N LEU A 310 -6.70 22.49 11.29
CA LEU A 310 -7.90 23.16 11.76
C LEU A 310 -7.78 24.69 11.60
N GLN A 311 -7.38 25.15 10.42
CA GLN A 311 -7.35 26.58 10.13
C GLN A 311 -8.66 27.01 9.46
N PRO A 312 -9.31 28.08 9.94
CA PRO A 312 -10.58 28.54 9.41
C PRO A 312 -10.46 29.25 8.06
N HIS A 313 -9.22 29.53 7.60
CA HIS A 313 -8.96 30.36 6.42
C HIS A 313 -9.16 29.59 5.10
N PRO A 314 -9.72 30.22 4.05
CA PRO A 314 -9.85 29.62 2.71
C PRO A 314 -8.50 29.15 2.11
N ASP A 315 -7.43 29.88 2.39
CA ASP A 315 -6.07 29.55 1.91
C ASP A 315 -5.40 28.39 2.67
N ALA A 316 -6.11 27.77 3.62
CA ALA A 316 -5.68 26.58 4.33
C ALA A 316 -6.63 25.39 4.06
N ARG A 317 -7.42 25.45 2.99
CA ARG A 317 -8.34 24.37 2.63
C ARG A 317 -7.63 23.31 1.78
N PRO A 318 -7.79 22.02 2.10
CA PRO A 318 -7.06 20.94 1.42
C PRO A 318 -7.42 20.80 -0.07
N HIS A 319 -8.64 21.15 -0.47
CA HIS A 319 -9.09 21.06 -1.86
C HIS A 319 -8.38 22.05 -2.80
N THR A 320 -7.65 23.03 -2.26
CA THR A 320 -6.84 23.98 -3.06
C THR A 320 -5.60 23.32 -3.65
N LEU A 321 -5.13 22.21 -3.06
CA LEU A 321 -3.95 21.46 -3.47
C LEU A 321 -4.34 20.40 -4.49
N GLN A 322 -4.07 20.68 -5.77
CA GLN A 322 -4.49 19.87 -6.90
C GLN A 322 -3.36 18.95 -7.35
N LEU A 323 -3.68 17.69 -7.67
CA LEU A 323 -2.74 16.79 -8.35
C LEU A 323 -3.00 16.88 -9.86
N ARG A 324 -1.99 17.29 -10.61
CA ARG A 324 -1.98 17.25 -12.08
C ARG A 324 -1.04 16.18 -12.58
N VAL A 325 -1.44 15.45 -13.60
CA VAL A 325 -0.65 14.39 -14.23
C VAL A 325 -0.67 14.55 -15.75
N ALA A 326 0.44 14.20 -16.40
CA ALA A 326 0.51 14.16 -17.87
C ALA A 326 -0.07 12.86 -18.44
N ASP A 327 -0.01 11.78 -17.66
CA ASP A 327 -0.39 10.42 -18.05
C ASP A 327 -1.08 9.72 -16.88
N LEU A 328 -2.16 8.98 -17.16
CA LEU A 328 -2.96 8.31 -16.13
C LEU A 328 -2.27 7.09 -15.52
N GLY A 329 -1.32 6.49 -16.24
CA GLY A 329 -0.48 5.40 -15.75
C GLY A 329 0.34 5.81 -14.53
N VAL A 330 0.62 7.10 -14.32
CA VAL A 330 1.25 7.63 -13.09
C VAL A 330 0.45 7.28 -11.83
N LEU A 331 -0.88 7.19 -11.94
CA LEU A 331 -1.75 6.84 -10.81
C LEU A 331 -1.71 5.35 -10.47
N GLU A 332 -1.31 4.53 -11.45
CA GLU A 332 -1.22 3.08 -11.36
C GLU A 332 0.20 2.58 -11.05
N GLN A 333 1.20 3.46 -11.19
CA GLN A 333 2.59 3.17 -10.85
C GLN A 333 2.72 2.70 -9.39
N ASP A 334 3.66 1.78 -9.20
CA ASP A 334 4.05 1.36 -7.86
C ASP A 334 4.66 2.53 -7.07
N PRO A 335 4.68 2.46 -5.74
CA PRO A 335 5.27 3.49 -4.92
C PRO A 335 6.69 3.82 -5.36
N PRO A 336 7.10 5.10 -5.40
CA PRO A 336 8.46 5.45 -5.80
C PRO A 336 9.49 4.82 -4.84
N ILE A 337 9.12 4.68 -3.57
CA ILE A 337 9.94 4.00 -2.56
C ILE A 337 9.38 2.62 -2.26
N HIS A 338 10.18 1.62 -2.60
CA HIS A 338 9.96 0.26 -2.15
C HIS A 338 10.73 0.07 -0.85
N ARG A 339 10.14 0.50 0.28
CA ARG A 339 10.60 0.00 1.57
C ARG A 339 10.20 -1.46 1.65
N HIS A 340 11.14 -2.32 1.30
CA HIS A 340 11.03 -3.74 1.57
C HIS A 340 10.99 -3.87 3.08
N TRP A 341 9.80 -4.13 3.64
CA TRP A 341 9.72 -4.58 5.02
C TRP A 341 10.68 -5.76 5.14
N ARG A 342 11.64 -5.64 6.04
CA ARG A 342 12.65 -6.65 6.27
C ARG A 342 12.51 -7.11 7.70
N PRO A 343 12.30 -8.40 7.94
CA PRO A 343 12.28 -8.92 9.30
C PRO A 343 13.58 -8.58 10.04
N GLU A 344 13.46 -8.40 11.35
CA GLU A 344 14.64 -8.25 12.21
C GLU A 344 15.61 -9.43 12.02
N GLY A 345 16.89 -9.12 11.88
CA GLY A 345 17.96 -10.11 11.70
C GLY A 345 18.18 -10.61 10.27
N TRP A 346 17.34 -10.24 9.30
CA TRP A 346 17.58 -10.60 7.89
C TRP A 346 18.71 -9.76 7.27
N PRO A 347 19.59 -10.34 6.45
CA PRO A 347 20.60 -9.59 5.70
C PRO A 347 19.95 -8.71 4.62
N PRO A 348 20.69 -7.76 4.00
CA PRO A 348 20.29 -7.19 2.72
C PRO A 348 20.05 -8.33 1.71
N VAL A 349 18.92 -8.27 0.99
CA VAL A 349 18.51 -9.28 0.00
C VAL A 349 18.48 -8.66 -1.39
N ASP A 350 18.33 -9.49 -2.42
CA ASP A 350 18.14 -9.00 -3.78
C ASP A 350 16.81 -8.20 -3.91
N PRO A 351 16.69 -7.30 -4.91
CA PRO A 351 15.48 -6.50 -5.11
C PRO A 351 14.20 -7.32 -5.32
N ALA A 352 14.26 -8.49 -5.95
CA ALA A 352 13.09 -9.33 -6.20
C ALA A 352 12.56 -9.96 -4.89
N LEU A 353 13.44 -10.52 -4.06
CA LEU A 353 13.06 -11.02 -2.74
C LEU A 353 12.61 -9.88 -1.82
N GLY A 354 13.30 -8.73 -1.86
CA GLY A 354 12.85 -7.53 -1.16
C GLY A 354 11.41 -7.14 -1.56
N ALA A 355 11.12 -7.13 -2.86
CA ALA A 355 9.79 -6.81 -3.37
C ALA A 355 8.72 -7.79 -2.87
N LEU A 356 9.05 -9.08 -2.80
CA LEU A 356 8.18 -10.11 -2.21
C LEU A 356 7.94 -9.87 -0.72
N LEU A 357 8.98 -9.59 0.08
CA LEU A 357 8.81 -9.27 1.50
C LEU A 357 7.94 -8.03 1.72
N GLY A 358 8.10 -7.02 0.85
CA GLY A 358 7.24 -5.85 0.83
C GLY A 358 5.78 -6.19 0.48
N ARG A 359 5.53 -7.12 -0.44
CA ARG A 359 4.17 -7.64 -0.71
C ARG A 359 3.60 -8.37 0.52
N MET A 360 4.40 -9.22 1.16
CA MET A 360 3.99 -9.97 2.37
C MET A 360 3.56 -9.03 3.50
N ALA A 361 4.31 -7.96 3.72
CA ALA A 361 3.97 -6.93 4.70
C ALA A 361 2.68 -6.19 4.35
N ARG A 362 2.50 -5.78 3.10
CA ARG A 362 1.25 -5.14 2.65
C ARG A 362 0.04 -6.07 2.76
N GLU A 363 0.22 -7.36 2.49
CA GLU A 363 -0.84 -8.35 2.66
C GLU A 363 -1.21 -8.54 4.13
N ALA A 364 -0.22 -8.51 5.04
CA ALA A 364 -0.48 -8.50 6.48
C ALA A 364 -1.26 -7.25 6.91
N GLU A 365 -0.82 -6.06 6.49
CA GLU A 365 -1.50 -4.79 6.79
C GLU A 365 -2.93 -4.74 6.23
N ALA A 366 -3.13 -5.19 4.98
CA ALA A 366 -4.44 -5.22 4.34
C ALA A 366 -5.44 -6.12 5.08
N ARG A 367 -4.93 -7.10 5.85
CA ARG A 367 -5.73 -8.00 6.69
C ARG A 367 -5.79 -7.58 8.15
N ALA A 368 -5.19 -6.44 8.50
CA ALA A 368 -5.01 -6.01 9.89
C ALA A 368 -4.35 -7.12 10.72
N HIS A 369 -3.25 -7.67 10.20
CA HIS A 369 -2.36 -8.53 10.96
C HIS A 369 -1.18 -7.69 11.46
N GLY A 370 -0.92 -7.71 12.77
CA GLY A 370 0.30 -7.15 13.35
C GLY A 370 1.57 -7.99 13.11
N TRP A 371 1.56 -8.93 12.18
CA TRP A 371 2.63 -9.90 11.96
C TRP A 371 2.72 -10.40 10.51
N VAL A 372 3.87 -10.94 10.14
CA VAL A 372 4.15 -11.56 8.83
C VAL A 372 4.82 -12.93 9.04
N GLY A 373 4.37 -13.94 8.30
CA GLY A 373 4.88 -15.32 8.37
C GLY A 373 4.84 -16.04 7.03
N LEU A 374 4.98 -17.37 7.03
CA LEU A 374 5.06 -18.18 5.81
C LEU A 374 3.76 -18.24 5.00
N GLU A 375 2.63 -17.99 5.65
CA GLU A 375 1.32 -17.89 5.03
C GLU A 375 1.26 -16.66 4.13
N HIS A 376 1.84 -15.55 4.58
CA HIS A 376 1.92 -14.33 3.78
C HIS A 376 2.85 -14.51 2.58
N LEU A 377 3.97 -15.23 2.77
CA LEU A 377 4.83 -15.64 1.67
C LEU A 377 4.02 -16.39 0.63
N TRP A 378 3.23 -17.38 1.05
CA TRP A 378 2.36 -18.14 0.16
C TRP A 378 1.35 -17.29 -0.60
N LEU A 379 0.70 -16.33 0.08
CA LEU A 379 -0.29 -15.45 -0.56
C LEU A 379 0.31 -14.51 -1.61
N CYS A 380 1.54 -14.05 -1.39
CA CYS A 380 2.17 -13.00 -2.21
C CYS A 380 3.02 -13.53 -3.37
N LEU A 381 3.08 -14.86 -3.49
CA LEU A 381 3.86 -15.59 -4.46
C LEU A 381 3.10 -15.65 -5.80
N GLU A 382 3.63 -14.99 -6.83
CA GLU A 382 3.05 -14.95 -8.18
C GLU A 382 3.84 -15.85 -9.13
N ALA A 383 3.18 -16.46 -10.12
CA ALA A 383 3.78 -17.39 -11.10
C ALA A 383 5.04 -16.85 -11.84
N LYS A 384 5.22 -15.53 -11.89
CA LYS A 384 6.33 -14.85 -12.54
C LYS A 384 7.50 -14.53 -11.60
N ASP A 385 7.38 -14.79 -10.30
CA ASP A 385 8.41 -14.48 -9.33
C ASP A 385 9.56 -15.51 -9.38
N GLY A 386 10.79 -15.01 -9.48
CA GLY A 386 12.02 -15.77 -9.22
C GLY A 386 12.54 -16.67 -10.35
N GLY A 387 13.53 -17.48 -9.96
CA GLY A 387 14.24 -18.40 -10.84
C GLY A 387 13.45 -19.68 -11.14
N PRO A 388 14.10 -20.68 -11.78
CA PRO A 388 13.47 -21.95 -12.13
C PRO A 388 12.89 -22.70 -10.91
N LEU A 389 13.58 -22.66 -9.77
CA LEU A 389 13.13 -23.32 -8.54
C LEU A 389 11.84 -22.67 -8.03
N SER A 390 11.84 -21.34 -7.93
CA SER A 390 10.66 -20.57 -7.51
C SER A 390 9.41 -20.89 -8.34
N ARG A 391 9.54 -20.85 -9.68
CA ARG A 391 8.44 -21.18 -10.61
C ARG A 391 7.92 -22.59 -10.44
N ARG A 392 8.79 -23.56 -10.18
CA ARG A 392 8.40 -24.95 -9.94
C ARG A 392 7.69 -25.13 -8.61
N MET A 393 8.17 -24.47 -7.55
CA MET A 393 7.47 -24.46 -6.27
C MET A 393 6.04 -23.95 -6.50
N LEU A 394 5.90 -22.77 -7.09
CA LEU A 394 4.62 -22.14 -7.42
C LEU A 394 3.63 -23.04 -8.17
N GLN A 395 4.10 -23.80 -9.16
CA GLN A 395 3.26 -24.76 -9.89
C GLN A 395 2.69 -25.85 -8.98
N ASN A 396 3.47 -26.35 -8.01
CA ASN A 396 3.00 -27.34 -7.03
C ASN A 396 2.11 -26.70 -5.96
N LEU A 397 2.35 -25.44 -5.59
CA LEU A 397 1.59 -24.72 -4.56
C LEU A 397 0.22 -24.23 -5.07
N GLY A 398 0.12 -23.89 -6.37
CA GLY A 398 -1.05 -23.22 -6.96
C GLY A 398 -2.37 -23.98 -6.81
N VAL A 399 -2.34 -25.32 -6.73
CA VAL A 399 -3.53 -26.18 -6.60
C VAL A 399 -4.22 -26.05 -5.23
N MET A 400 -3.52 -25.58 -4.18
CA MET A 400 -4.05 -25.55 -2.80
C MET A 400 -4.32 -24.14 -2.25
N SER A 401 -4.12 -23.08 -3.04
CA SER A 401 -4.22 -21.68 -2.61
C SER A 401 -5.59 -21.31 -1.99
N THR A 402 -6.70 -21.76 -2.59
CA THR A 402 -8.06 -21.46 -2.10
C THR A 402 -8.38 -22.11 -0.76
N ILE A 403 -7.84 -23.31 -0.49
CA ILE A 403 -8.08 -24.04 0.77
C ILE A 403 -7.32 -23.35 1.90
N LEU A 404 -6.07 -22.95 1.66
CA LEU A 404 -5.22 -22.25 2.62
C LEU A 404 -5.75 -20.86 2.96
N GLN A 405 -6.22 -20.10 1.96
CA GLN A 405 -6.84 -18.78 2.17
C GLN A 405 -8.02 -18.86 3.15
N ASN A 406 -8.87 -19.88 3.01
CA ASN A 406 -10.03 -20.07 3.87
C ASN A 406 -9.68 -20.70 5.23
N ALA A 407 -8.65 -21.53 5.30
CA ALA A 407 -8.29 -22.26 6.51
C ALA A 407 -7.45 -21.41 7.48
N LEU A 408 -6.36 -20.81 7.01
CA LEU A 408 -5.36 -20.20 7.90
C LEU A 408 -5.74 -18.79 8.38
N PHE A 409 -6.49 -18.02 7.58
CA PHE A 409 -6.70 -16.60 7.85
C PHE A 409 -8.03 -16.23 8.49
N MET A 410 -9.05 -17.11 8.48
CA MET A 410 -10.35 -16.77 9.07
C MET A 410 -10.39 -16.85 10.62
N GLY A 411 -9.34 -17.38 11.25
CA GLY A 411 -9.32 -17.62 12.70
C GLY A 411 -8.65 -16.53 13.53
N ILE A 412 -7.63 -15.86 12.98
CA ILE A 412 -6.75 -14.95 13.72
C ILE A 412 -7.16 -13.51 13.40
N SER A 413 -7.59 -12.76 14.41
CA SER A 413 -7.93 -11.35 14.29
C SER A 413 -7.00 -10.49 15.16
N GLU A 414 -6.95 -9.20 14.89
CA GLU A 414 -6.27 -8.25 15.76
C GLU A 414 -6.89 -8.21 17.16
N GLY A 415 -6.02 -8.23 18.18
CA GLY A 415 -6.35 -7.85 19.54
C GLY A 415 -6.36 -6.32 19.68
N HIS A 416 -6.93 -5.81 20.77
CA HIS A 416 -7.17 -4.36 20.99
C HIS A 416 -5.89 -3.48 21.14
N ALA A 417 -4.69 -3.97 20.82
CA ALA A 417 -3.41 -3.34 21.20
C ALA A 417 -2.31 -3.31 20.10
N ALA A 418 -2.63 -3.43 18.81
CA ALA A 418 -1.64 -3.32 17.74
C ALA A 418 -1.20 -1.86 17.52
N THR A 419 -0.30 -1.34 18.37
CA THR A 419 0.40 -0.05 18.13
C THR A 419 1.85 -0.24 17.70
N GLU A 420 2.33 -1.47 17.69
CA GLU A 420 3.69 -1.83 17.31
C GLU A 420 3.72 -2.36 15.89
N GLY A 421 4.70 -1.94 15.09
CA GLY A 421 4.81 -2.30 13.67
C GLY A 421 4.90 -3.81 13.41
N LEU A 422 4.79 -4.19 12.14
CA LEU A 422 4.78 -5.59 11.69
C LEU A 422 5.95 -6.41 12.22
N ARG A 423 5.64 -7.50 12.94
CA ARG A 423 6.62 -8.46 13.46
C ARG A 423 6.69 -9.73 12.60
N ALA A 424 7.88 -10.24 12.36
CA ALA A 424 8.01 -11.55 11.71
C ALA A 424 7.77 -12.68 12.70
N SER A 425 7.11 -13.76 12.25
CA SER A 425 6.97 -14.98 13.05
C SER A 425 8.35 -15.56 13.43
N PRO A 426 8.48 -16.30 14.54
CA PRO A 426 9.73 -16.93 14.94
C PRO A 426 10.40 -17.73 13.80
N ARG A 427 9.63 -18.51 13.04
CA ARG A 427 10.15 -19.28 11.91
C ARG A 427 10.65 -18.39 10.79
N LEU A 428 9.90 -17.35 10.40
CA LEU A 428 10.34 -16.45 9.34
C LEU A 428 11.64 -15.72 9.73
N ARG A 429 11.80 -15.33 11.00
CA ARG A 429 13.07 -14.78 11.52
C ARG A 429 14.21 -15.80 11.41
N ALA A 430 13.97 -17.04 11.88
CA ALA A 430 14.97 -18.10 11.84
C ALA A 430 15.43 -18.44 10.40
N LEU A 431 14.51 -18.42 9.43
CA LEU A 431 14.84 -18.65 8.02
C LEU A 431 15.74 -17.55 7.47
N GLY A 432 15.46 -16.28 7.74
CA GLY A 432 16.34 -15.21 7.26
C GLY A 432 17.71 -15.16 7.91
N GLY A 433 17.83 -15.62 9.16
CA GLY A 433 19.15 -15.79 9.81
C GLY A 433 20.05 -16.81 9.09
N ARG A 434 19.50 -17.64 8.19
CA ARG A 434 20.22 -18.61 7.37
C ARG A 434 20.53 -18.09 5.96
N LEU A 435 20.03 -16.91 5.58
CA LEU A 435 20.30 -16.30 4.28
C LEU A 435 21.65 -15.53 4.30
N GLY A 436 22.33 -15.49 3.15
CA GLY A 436 23.49 -14.63 2.94
C GLY A 436 23.11 -13.23 2.40
N PRO A 437 24.02 -12.24 2.47
CA PRO A 437 23.82 -10.95 1.80
C PRO A 437 23.58 -11.11 0.29
N GLY A 438 22.60 -10.40 -0.25
CA GLY A 438 22.21 -10.50 -1.66
C GLY A 438 21.44 -11.78 -1.99
N ALA A 439 20.95 -12.53 -0.99
CA ALA A 439 20.14 -13.71 -1.22
C ALA A 439 18.91 -13.38 -2.09
N ASP A 440 18.63 -14.27 -3.04
CA ASP A 440 17.50 -14.19 -3.94
C ASP A 440 16.33 -15.09 -3.52
N LEU A 441 15.24 -15.06 -4.30
CA LEU A 441 14.08 -15.91 -4.03
C LEU A 441 14.41 -17.40 -4.07
N ASP A 442 15.32 -17.83 -4.95
CA ASP A 442 15.75 -19.23 -5.01
C ASP A 442 16.56 -19.62 -3.76
N ALA A 443 17.38 -18.73 -3.21
CA ALA A 443 18.06 -18.93 -1.93
C ALA A 443 17.07 -19.08 -0.76
N LEU A 444 16.00 -18.27 -0.73
CA LEU A 444 14.91 -18.44 0.24
C LEU A 444 14.27 -19.82 0.12
N TRP A 445 13.98 -20.28 -1.10
CA TRP A 445 13.40 -21.60 -1.32
C TRP A 445 14.31 -22.75 -0.91
N ARG A 446 15.63 -22.63 -1.12
CA ARG A 446 16.59 -23.64 -0.63
C ARG A 446 16.58 -23.70 0.89
N VAL A 447 16.64 -22.56 1.57
CA VAL A 447 16.60 -22.49 3.03
C VAL A 447 15.29 -23.06 3.60
N LEU A 448 14.17 -22.79 2.93
CA LEU A 448 12.87 -23.39 3.24
C LEU A 448 12.88 -24.90 3.03
N ALA A 449 13.34 -25.37 1.86
CA ALA A 449 13.42 -26.80 1.56
C ALA A 449 14.29 -27.58 2.55
N ASP A 450 15.32 -26.93 3.09
CA ASP A 450 16.20 -27.46 4.13
C ASP A 450 15.60 -27.41 5.55
N ASP A 451 14.49 -26.70 5.80
CA ASP A 451 13.75 -26.72 7.07
C ASP A 451 12.52 -27.64 6.97
N PRO A 452 12.66 -28.97 7.15
CA PRO A 452 11.54 -29.90 7.06
C PRO A 452 10.44 -29.64 8.10
N ARG A 453 10.70 -28.78 9.09
CA ARG A 453 9.75 -28.39 10.14
C ARG A 453 8.77 -27.32 9.66
N HIS A 454 8.92 -26.65 8.53
CA HIS A 454 7.90 -25.65 8.17
C HIS A 454 6.53 -26.31 7.90
N GLY A 455 5.44 -25.59 8.20
CA GLY A 455 4.08 -26.10 8.00
C GLY A 455 3.73 -26.37 6.52
N LEU A 456 4.41 -25.72 5.56
CA LEU A 456 4.07 -25.83 4.12
C LEU A 456 4.12 -27.27 3.60
N ASN A 457 4.93 -28.16 4.20
CA ASN A 457 5.01 -29.57 3.82
C ASN A 457 3.68 -30.32 4.02
N LEU A 458 2.78 -29.79 4.86
CA LEU A 458 1.44 -30.36 5.06
C LEU A 458 0.50 -30.14 3.86
N PHE A 459 0.81 -29.18 2.98
CA PHE A 459 -0.06 -28.70 1.91
C PHE A 459 0.47 -28.96 0.50
N VAL A 460 1.65 -29.54 0.36
CA VAL A 460 2.22 -29.95 -0.92
C VAL A 460 2.09 -31.46 -1.06
N GLU A 461 1.98 -31.97 -2.28
CA GLU A 461 1.98 -33.44 -2.55
C GLU A 461 3.37 -34.06 -2.49
N GLN A 462 4.42 -33.24 -2.59
CA GLN A 462 5.81 -33.68 -2.49
C GLN A 462 6.57 -32.75 -1.53
N PRO A 463 7.35 -33.30 -0.58
CA PRO A 463 8.22 -32.51 0.29
C PRO A 463 9.07 -31.51 -0.48
N LEU A 464 9.17 -30.26 0.01
CA LEU A 464 9.91 -29.21 -0.70
C LEU A 464 11.38 -29.57 -0.94
N ALA A 465 11.99 -30.33 -0.03
CA ALA A 465 13.35 -30.87 -0.18
C ALA A 465 13.52 -31.69 -1.48
N LEU A 466 12.53 -32.51 -1.86
CA LEU A 466 12.58 -33.30 -3.08
C LEU A 466 12.42 -32.43 -4.34
N LEU A 467 11.61 -31.37 -4.24
CA LEU A 467 11.44 -30.42 -5.33
C LEU A 467 12.72 -29.58 -5.55
N ALA A 468 13.43 -29.25 -4.48
CA ALA A 468 14.69 -28.50 -4.51
C ALA A 468 15.89 -29.34 -4.97
N ALA A 469 15.91 -30.65 -4.68
CA ALA A 469 17.00 -31.55 -5.06
C ALA A 469 16.96 -31.99 -6.54
N TRP A 470 15.99 -31.52 -7.33
CA TRP A 470 15.83 -31.92 -8.72
C TRP A 470 16.68 -31.05 -9.65
N ASP A 471 17.59 -31.69 -10.37
CA ASP A 471 18.40 -31.07 -11.42
C ASP A 471 17.64 -31.09 -12.77
N PRO A 472 17.33 -29.93 -13.38
CA PRO A 472 16.67 -29.86 -14.67
C PRO A 472 17.54 -30.38 -15.84
N ASP A 473 18.87 -30.37 -15.71
CA ASP A 473 19.80 -30.64 -16.82
C ASP A 473 20.28 -32.10 -16.90
N GLY A 474 19.73 -32.98 -16.07
CA GLY A 474 19.86 -34.42 -16.28
C GLY A 474 20.95 -35.09 -15.45
N SER A 475 20.57 -35.45 -14.25
CA SER A 475 20.61 -36.85 -13.82
C SER A 475 19.51 -36.98 -12.78
N ASN A 476 18.44 -37.70 -13.10
CA ASN A 476 17.38 -37.96 -12.12
C ASN A 476 18.05 -38.75 -11.00
N PRO A 477 18.32 -38.17 -9.80
CA PRO A 477 18.94 -38.93 -8.74
C PRO A 477 18.02 -40.14 -8.52
N SER A 478 18.61 -41.31 -8.71
CA SER A 478 17.91 -42.58 -8.77
C SER A 478 16.89 -42.67 -7.64
N ARG A 479 15.74 -43.27 -7.96
CA ARG A 479 14.53 -43.56 -7.17
C ARG A 479 14.71 -44.18 -5.77
N ASP A 480 15.79 -43.92 -5.05
CA ASP A 480 15.98 -44.29 -3.64
C ASP A 480 15.15 -43.37 -2.74
N ARG A 481 13.84 -43.32 -3.03
CA ARG A 481 12.78 -42.49 -2.45
C ARG A 481 12.33 -43.01 -1.07
N SER A 482 13.07 -43.93 -0.47
CA SER A 482 12.70 -44.60 0.78
C SER A 482 13.44 -44.07 2.01
N ARG A 483 14.44 -43.18 1.87
CA ARG A 483 14.97 -42.45 3.03
C ARG A 483 13.81 -41.67 3.63
N SER A 484 13.37 -42.11 4.81
CA SER A 484 12.26 -41.50 5.52
C SER A 484 12.57 -40.01 5.68
N LEU A 485 11.90 -39.17 4.89
CA LEU A 485 12.00 -37.72 4.96
C LEU A 485 11.34 -37.17 6.24
N HIS A 486 11.04 -38.03 7.21
CA HIS A 486 10.67 -37.59 8.53
C HIS A 486 11.88 -36.89 9.15
N PRO A 487 11.78 -35.58 9.45
CA PRO A 487 12.90 -34.83 10.02
C PRO A 487 13.38 -35.36 11.37
N TRP A 488 12.62 -36.27 11.96
CA TRP A 488 12.77 -36.71 13.34
C TRP A 488 13.05 -38.22 13.48
N GLY A 489 13.28 -38.93 12.38
CA GLY A 489 13.51 -40.38 12.40
C GLY A 489 12.27 -41.20 12.78
N GLU A 490 12.46 -42.48 13.13
CA GLU A 490 11.37 -43.39 13.51
C GLU A 490 10.71 -42.99 14.86
N GLY A 491 9.50 -42.44 14.79
CA GLY A 491 8.33 -42.79 15.65
C GLY A 491 8.36 -42.56 17.17
N GLY A 492 9.34 -41.85 17.75
CA GLY A 492 9.35 -41.59 19.21
C GLY A 492 8.17 -40.74 19.71
N PRO A 493 7.86 -40.76 21.03
CA PRO A 493 6.85 -39.88 21.62
C PRO A 493 7.29 -38.41 21.55
N ALA A 494 6.33 -37.51 21.34
CA ALA A 494 6.59 -36.08 21.40
C ALA A 494 6.99 -35.64 22.82
N ARG A 495 7.98 -34.75 22.94
CA ARG A 495 8.42 -34.20 24.24
C ARG A 495 8.09 -32.72 24.40
N GLY A 496 7.72 -32.06 23.30
CA GLY A 496 7.19 -30.71 23.29
C GLY A 496 6.19 -30.50 22.17
N LEU A 497 5.68 -29.27 22.07
CA LEU A 497 4.82 -28.84 20.98
C LEU A 497 5.43 -27.64 20.28
N GLU A 498 5.43 -27.63 18.95
CA GLU A 498 5.79 -26.46 18.15
C GLU A 498 4.53 -25.87 17.52
N VAL A 499 4.36 -24.55 17.65
CA VAL A 499 3.27 -23.83 17.01
C VAL A 499 3.52 -23.80 15.51
N LEU A 500 2.49 -24.19 14.76
CA LEU A 500 2.47 -24.08 13.31
C LEU A 500 1.49 -22.98 12.91
N TRP A 501 1.97 -22.13 12.02
CA TRP A 501 1.24 -20.99 11.48
C TRP A 501 0.95 -19.87 12.49
N GLY A 502 0.48 -18.75 11.99
CA GLY A 502 0.13 -17.58 12.79
C GLY A 502 1.36 -16.77 13.26
N PRO A 503 1.15 -15.80 14.15
CA PRO A 503 2.21 -14.91 14.65
C PRO A 503 3.30 -15.65 15.44
N GLU A 504 3.01 -16.84 15.95
CA GLU A 504 3.93 -17.66 16.74
C GLU A 504 4.50 -18.87 15.96
N ASP A 505 4.31 -18.96 14.64
CA ASP A 505 4.87 -20.05 13.83
C ASP A 505 6.36 -20.29 14.14
N GLY A 506 6.69 -21.53 14.55
CA GLY A 506 8.04 -21.93 14.96
C GLY A 506 8.35 -21.77 16.45
N ARG A 507 7.44 -21.25 17.28
CA ARG A 507 7.60 -21.23 18.74
C ARG A 507 7.51 -22.66 19.28
N VAL A 508 8.54 -23.10 20.01
CA VAL A 508 8.53 -24.38 20.72
C VAL A 508 8.05 -24.16 22.16
N LEU A 509 7.14 -25.01 22.61
CA LEU A 509 6.50 -25.01 23.91
C LEU A 509 7.02 -26.21 24.71
N ALA A 510 7.74 -25.93 25.79
CA ALA A 510 8.09 -26.92 26.80
C ALA A 510 6.95 -27.00 27.82
N LEU A 511 6.19 -28.10 27.78
CA LEU A 511 5.05 -28.33 28.67
C LEU A 511 5.43 -29.34 29.75
N THR A 512 5.16 -28.99 31.02
CA THR A 512 5.24 -29.96 32.11
C THR A 512 3.92 -30.74 32.22
N PRO A 513 3.92 -31.99 32.72
CA PRO A 513 2.69 -32.73 32.95
C PRO A 513 1.68 -31.90 33.75
N SER A 514 0.40 -32.06 33.39
CA SER A 514 -0.78 -31.31 33.85
C SER A 514 -0.98 -29.90 33.31
N GLN A 515 0.02 -29.28 32.67
CA GLN A 515 -0.15 -27.93 32.10
C GLN A 515 -1.18 -27.91 30.97
N VAL A 516 -1.99 -26.87 30.97
CA VAL A 516 -3.03 -26.63 29.96
C VAL A 516 -2.56 -25.54 28.99
N LEU A 517 -2.60 -25.86 27.70
CA LEU A 517 -2.41 -24.94 26.58
C LEU A 517 -3.75 -24.34 26.18
N GLY A 518 -3.80 -23.02 25.95
CA GLY A 518 -5.00 -22.35 25.48
C GLY A 518 -4.79 -20.92 25.02
N ARG A 519 -5.90 -20.25 24.68
CA ARG A 519 -5.91 -18.84 24.33
C ARG A 519 -5.70 -17.96 25.55
N TRP A 520 -4.92 -16.89 25.40
CA TRP A 520 -4.87 -15.81 26.38
C TRP A 520 -6.26 -15.18 26.64
N HIS A 521 -6.58 -14.93 27.91
CA HIS A 521 -7.81 -14.26 28.32
C HIS A 521 -7.64 -13.67 29.73
N ARG A 522 -8.40 -12.61 30.05
CA ARG A 522 -8.39 -11.97 31.40
C ARG A 522 -8.75 -12.92 32.54
N ASP A 523 -9.51 -13.95 32.22
CA ASP A 523 -9.89 -15.06 33.10
C ASP A 523 -9.24 -16.34 32.52
N PRO A 524 -7.96 -16.59 32.86
CA PRO A 524 -7.18 -17.66 32.24
C PRO A 524 -7.63 -19.02 32.72
N LYS A 525 -7.75 -19.96 31.78
CA LYS A 525 -7.97 -21.40 32.04
C LYS A 525 -6.81 -22.27 31.57
N ALA A 526 -5.73 -21.64 31.15
CA ALA A 526 -4.52 -22.27 30.64
C ALA A 526 -3.32 -21.79 31.46
N ASP A 527 -2.30 -22.64 31.53
CA ASP A 527 -1.01 -22.33 32.13
C ASP A 527 -0.05 -21.77 31.07
N VAL A 528 -0.20 -22.22 29.83
CA VAL A 528 0.57 -21.77 28.67
C VAL A 528 -0.36 -21.15 27.64
N PHE A 529 -0.07 -19.91 27.27
CA PHE A 529 -0.92 -19.12 26.38
C PHE A 529 -0.30 -19.01 24.98
N LEU A 530 -1.15 -19.22 23.98
CA LEU A 530 -0.86 -18.84 22.60
C LEU A 530 -1.26 -17.39 22.37
N TYR A 531 -0.39 -16.67 21.66
CA TYR A 531 -0.55 -15.30 21.19
C TYR A 531 -0.56 -14.21 22.27
N ALA A 532 -0.17 -14.54 23.50
CA ALA A 532 -0.22 -13.61 24.64
C ALA A 532 0.67 -12.36 24.44
N ASP A 533 1.84 -12.54 23.82
CA ASP A 533 2.81 -11.46 23.57
C ASP A 533 2.70 -10.87 22.15
N THR A 534 1.57 -11.13 21.49
CA THR A 534 1.30 -10.68 20.13
C THR A 534 0.09 -9.76 20.12
N ALA A 535 0.03 -8.88 19.13
CA ALA A 535 -1.15 -8.04 18.91
C ALA A 535 -2.32 -8.81 18.27
N SER A 536 -2.27 -10.14 18.20
CA SER A 536 -3.25 -10.98 17.51
C SER A 536 -3.88 -11.99 18.47
N GLN A 537 -5.08 -12.45 18.14
CA GLN A 537 -5.81 -13.46 18.89
C GLN A 537 -6.57 -14.39 17.95
N ASP A 538 -6.67 -15.67 18.32
CA ASP A 538 -7.61 -16.59 17.64
C ASP A 538 -8.93 -16.61 18.42
N GLY A 539 -9.98 -16.01 17.84
CA GLY A 539 -11.30 -15.93 18.47
C GLY A 539 -11.96 -17.30 18.71
N ASN A 540 -11.56 -18.31 17.95
CA ASN A 540 -12.11 -19.67 18.01
C ASN A 540 -11.28 -20.61 18.91
N LEU A 541 -10.08 -20.20 19.31
CA LEU A 541 -9.23 -20.99 20.19
C LEU A 541 -9.80 -21.04 21.61
N SER A 542 -9.97 -22.26 22.13
CA SER A 542 -10.42 -22.47 23.50
C SER A 542 -9.43 -21.87 24.51
N ARG A 543 -9.96 -21.33 25.62
CA ARG A 543 -9.14 -20.90 26.78
C ARG A 543 -8.43 -22.09 27.45
N ALA A 544 -8.87 -23.31 27.19
CA ALA A 544 -8.25 -24.57 27.60
C ALA A 544 -8.44 -25.56 26.43
N ALA A 545 -7.47 -25.62 25.52
CA ALA A 545 -7.58 -26.38 24.28
C ALA A 545 -7.05 -27.81 24.47
N LEU A 546 -5.90 -27.93 25.13
CA LEU A 546 -5.15 -29.18 25.28
C LEU A 546 -4.48 -29.20 26.65
N GLN A 547 -4.47 -30.35 27.33
CA GLN A 547 -3.67 -30.58 28.53
C GLN A 547 -2.54 -31.56 28.23
N TRP A 548 -1.32 -31.23 28.64
CA TRP A 548 -0.17 -32.12 28.50
C TRP A 548 -0.17 -33.15 29.64
N LEU A 549 -0.13 -34.44 29.32
CA LEU A 549 -0.12 -35.54 30.31
C LEU A 549 1.27 -36.16 30.51
N GLY A 550 2.25 -35.79 29.69
CA GLY A 550 3.62 -36.33 29.72
C GLY A 550 3.87 -37.40 28.66
N ASP A 551 5.13 -37.61 28.29
CA ASP A 551 5.59 -38.66 27.35
C ASP A 551 4.79 -38.72 26.04
N GLY A 552 4.51 -37.57 25.43
CA GLY A 552 3.75 -37.45 24.19
C GLY A 552 2.24 -37.55 24.37
N ARG A 553 1.76 -37.88 25.56
CA ARG A 553 0.34 -38.03 25.83
C ARG A 553 -0.32 -36.67 26.12
N VAL A 554 -1.46 -36.41 25.48
CA VAL A 554 -2.24 -35.17 25.64
C VAL A 554 -3.72 -35.46 25.83
N ALA A 555 -4.42 -34.66 26.63
CA ALA A 555 -5.87 -34.66 26.68
C ALA A 555 -6.44 -33.49 25.86
N LEU A 556 -7.28 -33.79 24.87
CA LEU A 556 -7.95 -32.77 24.05
C LEU A 556 -9.21 -32.29 24.76
N LEU A 557 -9.22 -31.02 25.16
CA LEU A 557 -10.29 -30.43 25.99
C LEU A 557 -11.35 -29.71 25.16
N ALA A 558 -11.00 -29.23 23.95
CA ALA A 558 -11.91 -28.53 23.06
C ALA A 558 -12.62 -29.47 22.07
N LYS A 559 -13.90 -29.18 21.78
CA LYS A 559 -14.75 -30.03 20.91
C LYS A 559 -14.30 -30.10 19.45
N HIS A 560 -13.53 -29.12 18.97
CA HIS A 560 -13.17 -29.00 17.55
C HIS A 560 -11.72 -29.38 17.26
N THR A 561 -11.00 -29.90 18.25
CA THR A 561 -9.61 -30.30 18.08
C THR A 561 -9.51 -31.61 17.31
N ARG A 562 -8.61 -31.67 16.34
CA ARG A 562 -8.39 -32.86 15.51
C ARG A 562 -6.91 -33.25 15.53
N VAL A 563 -6.64 -34.55 15.48
CA VAL A 563 -5.28 -35.08 15.40
C VAL A 563 -5.06 -35.66 14.00
N LEU A 564 -3.95 -35.25 13.39
CA LEU A 564 -3.42 -35.78 12.16
C LEU A 564 -2.20 -36.62 12.55
N SER A 565 -2.41 -37.94 12.63
CA SER A 565 -1.36 -38.89 13.02
C SER A 565 -0.67 -39.51 11.80
N GLY A 566 0.61 -39.82 11.96
CA GLY A 566 1.44 -40.49 10.97
C GLY A 566 2.30 -39.52 10.14
N PRO A 567 3.13 -40.04 9.22
CA PRO A 567 3.71 -39.20 8.18
C PRO A 567 2.54 -38.55 7.50
N ALA A 568 2.33 -37.26 7.74
CA ALA A 568 1.44 -36.46 6.93
C ALA A 568 2.00 -36.60 5.51
N GLN A 569 1.49 -37.60 4.78
CA GLN A 569 1.82 -37.78 3.39
C GLN A 569 1.35 -36.49 2.77
N ALA A 570 2.32 -35.76 2.28
CA ALA A 570 2.20 -34.57 1.46
C ALA A 570 0.85 -34.63 0.69
N GLY A 571 -0.12 -33.77 1.03
CA GLY A 571 -1.52 -33.79 0.54
C GLY A 571 -2.62 -34.24 1.54
N ALA A 572 -2.28 -34.62 2.78
CA ALA A 572 -3.21 -35.25 3.74
C ALA A 572 -4.32 -34.35 4.34
N VAL A 573 -4.28 -33.02 4.14
CA VAL A 573 -5.33 -32.12 4.69
C VAL A 573 -6.72 -32.45 4.12
N ALA A 574 -6.78 -33.17 3.00
CA ALA A 574 -8.04 -33.60 2.41
C ALA A 574 -8.63 -34.91 2.97
N PHE A 575 -7.89 -35.80 3.66
CA PHE A 575 -8.40 -37.19 3.85
C PHE A 575 -8.12 -37.91 5.19
N GLY A 576 -7.45 -37.31 6.18
CA GLY A 576 -6.98 -38.07 7.37
C GLY A 576 -7.39 -37.59 8.77
N ALA A 577 -8.12 -36.47 8.92
CA ALA A 577 -8.39 -35.90 10.23
C ALA A 577 -9.40 -36.74 11.03
N VAL A 578 -8.96 -37.39 12.10
CA VAL A 578 -9.86 -38.07 13.04
C VAL A 578 -10.19 -37.11 14.18
N GLU A 579 -11.48 -36.80 14.35
CA GLU A 579 -11.94 -36.12 15.58
C GLU A 579 -11.74 -37.09 16.74
N ARG A 580 -10.81 -36.77 17.65
CA ARG A 580 -10.55 -37.55 18.86
C ARG A 580 -10.90 -36.68 20.07
N ARG A 581 -11.52 -37.30 21.08
CA ARG A 581 -11.75 -36.69 22.39
C ARG A 581 -11.03 -37.50 23.46
N GLY A 582 -10.59 -36.81 24.51
CA GLY A 582 -9.87 -37.44 25.62
C GLY A 582 -8.37 -37.57 25.35
N ALA A 583 -7.76 -38.58 25.95
CA ALA A 583 -6.32 -38.78 25.90
C ALA A 583 -5.86 -39.37 24.54
N VAL A 584 -4.82 -38.80 23.96
CA VAL A 584 -4.19 -39.22 22.71
C VAL A 584 -2.68 -39.25 22.90
N ASP A 585 -2.01 -40.27 22.38
CA ASP A 585 -0.54 -40.32 22.31
C ASP A 585 -0.09 -39.64 21.01
N LEU A 586 0.74 -38.61 21.13
CA LEU A 586 1.34 -37.89 20.02
C LEU A 586 2.76 -38.41 19.76
N ALA A 587 3.00 -38.88 18.55
CA ALA A 587 4.34 -39.16 18.07
C ALA A 587 5.04 -37.88 17.58
N LEU A 588 6.37 -37.95 17.45
CA LEU A 588 7.14 -36.96 16.69
C LEU A 588 6.63 -36.93 15.26
N GLY A 589 5.99 -35.82 14.87
CA GLY A 589 5.41 -35.65 13.53
C GLY A 589 3.97 -35.22 13.60
N ASP A 590 3.27 -35.75 14.60
CA ASP A 590 1.83 -35.64 14.70
C ASP A 590 1.41 -34.18 14.87
N VAL A 591 0.39 -33.79 14.11
CA VAL A 591 -0.14 -32.43 14.12
C VAL A 591 -1.50 -32.44 14.81
N VAL A 592 -1.68 -31.52 15.76
CA VAL A 592 -2.95 -31.26 16.42
C VAL A 592 -3.48 -29.92 15.92
N MET A 593 -4.59 -29.97 15.19
CA MET A 593 -5.31 -28.79 14.74
C MET A 593 -6.23 -28.33 15.88
N LEU A 594 -5.86 -27.25 16.58
CA LEU A 594 -6.65 -26.69 17.69
C LEU A 594 -7.86 -25.91 17.18
N THR A 595 -7.64 -25.14 16.11
CA THR A 595 -8.64 -24.42 15.31
C THR A 595 -8.23 -24.47 13.83
N ARG A 596 -9.00 -23.85 12.94
CA ARG A 596 -8.58 -23.73 11.52
C ARG A 596 -7.29 -22.91 11.35
N GLY A 597 -7.06 -21.90 12.19
CA GLY A 597 -5.90 -21.00 12.11
C GLY A 597 -4.77 -21.31 13.09
N THR A 598 -4.98 -22.17 14.09
CA THR A 598 -3.99 -22.46 15.15
C THR A 598 -3.71 -23.96 15.27
N TRP A 599 -2.49 -24.36 14.92
CA TRP A 599 -2.07 -25.75 14.85
C TRP A 599 -0.81 -25.93 15.72
N VAL A 600 -0.61 -27.12 16.26
CA VAL A 600 0.62 -27.49 16.97
C VAL A 600 1.12 -28.83 16.49
N ARG A 601 2.42 -29.08 16.60
CA ARG A 601 3.04 -30.34 16.18
C ARG A 601 3.93 -30.91 17.27
N GLY A 602 3.86 -32.22 17.47
CA GLY A 602 4.74 -32.94 18.38
C GLY A 602 6.19 -32.84 17.93
N VAL A 603 7.06 -32.31 18.80
CA VAL A 603 8.51 -32.12 18.55
C VAL A 603 9.33 -32.85 19.62
N PRO A 604 10.63 -33.10 19.40
CA PRO A 604 11.51 -33.60 20.45
C PRO A 604 11.67 -32.56 21.57
N ASP A 605 12.54 -32.85 22.55
CA ASP A 605 12.82 -31.92 23.65
C ASP A 605 13.09 -30.50 23.10
N ALA A 606 12.49 -29.51 23.75
CA ALA A 606 12.75 -28.12 23.43
C ALA A 606 14.26 -27.85 23.61
N PRO A 607 14.93 -27.23 22.62
CA PRO A 607 16.36 -26.96 22.68
C PRO A 607 16.74 -26.02 23.83
#